data_AF-A0A3D5XQ81-F1
#
_entry.id   AF-A0A3D5XQ81-F1
#
_cell.length_a   1.000
_cell.length_b   1.000
_cell.length_c   1.000
_cell.angle_alpha   90.00
_cell.angle_beta   90.00
_cell.angle_gamma   90.00
#
_symmetry.space_group_name_H-M   'P 1'
#
loop_
_entity.id
_entity.type
_entity.pdbx_description
1 polymer ?
#
loop_
_entity_poly.entity_id
_entity_poly.type
_entity_poly.pdbx_seq_one_letter_code
_entity_poly.pdbx_strand_id
1 'polypeptide(L)'
;MMIDVKYFSKTTQKTYKTINLILIASFVVLFIIDGILTGLKSAEETQWLTIIQLCIASVLLVINTVVFSIEAVRKVKVEKNLANFIEAKQYNDAIEYLRNIASINRFYNINQIILYYLGYLELLLDNPTQAIAYLEKFSIEKQYLPNARYLASTIFLLYLIHYNNNDSAALEKIHEVYIAKKKVLLKATRWARLKNEMVYLFETIDFLNNKDMNQAAEKIVKSRLINIPMVERFIKEKQSN
;
A
#
# COMPACT_ATOMS: atom_id res chain seq x y z
N MET A 1 -11.33 -12.08 -24.68
CA MET A 1 -9.97 -12.18 -25.25
C MET A 1 -9.08 -12.72 -24.14
N MET A 2 -8.61 -13.97 -24.22
CA MET A 2 -7.78 -14.57 -23.16
C MET A 2 -6.43 -13.85 -23.15
N ILE A 3 -6.21 -12.99 -22.15
CA ILE A 3 -4.94 -12.30 -22.01
C ILE A 3 -3.94 -13.32 -21.44
N ASP A 4 -3.16 -13.93 -22.33
CA ASP A 4 -2.10 -14.86 -21.96
C ASP A 4 -0.93 -14.07 -21.37
N VAL A 5 -1.06 -13.69 -20.10
CA VAL A 5 -0.03 -12.89 -19.46
C VAL A 5 1.03 -13.81 -18.87
N LYS A 6 2.09 -14.06 -19.64
CA LYS A 6 3.36 -14.60 -19.14
C LYS A 6 4.00 -13.60 -18.17
N TYR A 7 3.55 -13.59 -16.91
CA TYR A 7 4.04 -12.67 -15.87
C TYR A 7 5.38 -13.06 -15.27
N PHE A 8 5.80 -14.32 -15.40
CA PHE A 8 7.07 -14.79 -14.90
C PHE A 8 7.80 -15.55 -16.01
N SER A 9 9.06 -15.18 -16.25
CA SER A 9 9.99 -16.22 -16.66
C SER A 9 10.07 -17.23 -15.50
N LYS A 10 10.03 -18.53 -15.78
CA LYS A 10 10.24 -19.58 -14.76
C LYS A 10 11.47 -19.29 -13.88
N THR A 11 12.46 -18.61 -14.46
CA THR A 11 13.67 -18.08 -13.85
C THR A 11 13.38 -17.17 -12.65
N THR A 12 12.48 -16.20 -12.80
CA THR A 12 12.17 -15.22 -11.75
C THR A 12 11.56 -15.88 -10.51
N GLN A 13 10.64 -16.82 -10.70
CA GLN A 13 10.01 -17.55 -9.59
C GLN A 13 11.00 -18.46 -8.85
N LYS A 14 11.95 -19.05 -9.60
CA LYS A 14 13.04 -19.87 -9.04
C LYS A 14 14.00 -19.01 -8.21
N THR A 15 14.37 -17.82 -8.70
CA THR A 15 15.21 -16.86 -7.96
C THR A 15 14.58 -16.50 -6.61
N TYR A 16 13.26 -16.30 -6.55
CA TYR A 16 12.58 -15.96 -5.29
C TYR A 16 12.52 -17.07 -4.27
N LYS A 17 12.21 -18.31 -4.70
CA LYS A 17 12.28 -19.46 -3.79
C LYS A 17 13.68 -19.59 -3.19
N THR A 18 14.69 -19.36 -4.02
CA THR A 18 16.10 -19.39 -3.61
C THR A 18 16.41 -18.28 -2.60
N ILE A 19 15.99 -17.04 -2.86
CA ILE A 19 16.18 -15.90 -1.94
C ILE A 19 15.50 -16.17 -0.58
N ASN A 20 14.26 -16.63 -0.56
CA ASN A 20 13.55 -16.89 0.70
C ASN A 20 14.24 -18.00 1.53
N LEU A 21 14.74 -19.05 0.88
CA LEU A 21 15.51 -20.10 1.54
C LEU A 21 16.80 -19.54 2.15
N ILE A 22 17.52 -18.69 1.41
CA ILE A 22 18.75 -18.04 1.91
C ILE A 22 18.44 -17.14 3.10
N LEU A 23 17.34 -16.37 3.06
CA LEU A 23 16.90 -15.53 4.19
C LEU A 23 16.63 -16.37 5.44
N ILE A 24 15.81 -17.43 5.31
CA ILE A 24 15.48 -18.32 6.44
C ILE A 24 16.75 -18.94 7.02
N ALA A 25 17.62 -19.49 6.17
CA ALA A 25 18.88 -20.08 6.61
C ALA A 25 19.78 -19.06 7.33
N SER A 26 19.90 -17.85 6.78
CA SER A 26 20.71 -16.77 7.38
C SER A 26 20.17 -16.33 8.74
N PHE A 27 18.84 -16.22 8.91
CA PHE A 27 18.22 -15.91 10.20
C PHE A 27 18.45 -17.02 11.23
N VAL A 28 18.33 -18.29 10.83
CA VAL A 28 18.62 -19.43 11.72
C VAL A 28 20.07 -19.40 12.18
N VAL A 29 21.02 -19.13 11.28
CA VAL A 29 22.44 -19.04 11.64
C VAL A 29 22.70 -17.86 12.59
N LEU A 30 22.11 -16.69 12.35
CA LEU A 30 22.22 -15.56 13.28
C LEU A 30 21.70 -15.89 14.68
N PHE A 31 20.55 -16.56 14.76
CA PHE A 31 19.96 -16.98 16.03
C PHE A 31 20.86 -17.98 16.79
N ILE A 32 21.47 -18.92 16.08
CA ILE A 32 22.44 -19.86 16.66
C ILE A 32 23.66 -19.12 17.19
N ILE A 33 24.23 -18.19 16.43
CA ILE A 33 25.41 -17.43 16.86
C ILE A 33 25.10 -16.56 18.09
N ASP A 34 23.93 -15.93 18.13
CA ASP A 34 23.48 -15.13 19.28
C ASP A 34 23.37 -15.99 20.55
N GLY A 35 22.82 -17.20 20.42
CA GLY A 35 22.77 -18.19 21.51
C GLY A 35 24.16 -18.60 22.00
N ILE A 36 25.13 -18.78 21.10
CA ILE A 36 26.52 -19.14 21.45
C ILE A 36 27.22 -17.97 22.16
N LEU A 37 27.03 -16.74 21.68
CA LEU A 37 27.63 -15.52 22.24
C LEU A 37 27.26 -15.31 23.70
N THR A 38 26.02 -15.63 24.09
CA THR A 38 25.52 -15.46 25.47
C THR A 38 26.29 -16.33 26.49
N GLY A 39 26.94 -17.41 26.05
CA GLY A 39 27.69 -18.34 26.90
C GLY A 39 29.21 -18.21 26.86
N LEU A 40 29.75 -17.30 26.02
CA LEU A 40 31.18 -17.20 25.78
C LEU A 40 31.91 -16.33 26.82
N LYS A 41 33.08 -16.80 27.25
CA LYS A 41 33.98 -16.08 28.17
C LYS A 41 35.25 -15.57 27.48
N SER A 42 35.60 -16.10 26.32
CA SER A 42 36.78 -15.70 25.56
C SER A 42 36.51 -14.45 24.72
N ALA A 43 37.32 -13.41 24.90
CA ALA A 43 37.21 -12.16 24.12
C ALA A 43 37.51 -12.38 22.63
N GLU A 44 38.47 -13.27 22.31
CA GLU A 44 38.86 -13.56 20.93
C GLU A 44 37.76 -14.33 20.17
N GLU A 45 37.17 -15.36 20.80
CA GLU A 45 36.05 -16.12 20.21
C GLU A 45 34.81 -15.24 20.01
N THR A 46 34.57 -14.32 20.95
CA THR A 46 33.51 -13.31 20.85
C THR A 46 33.73 -12.39 19.64
N GLN A 47 34.97 -11.93 19.41
CA GLN A 47 35.32 -11.09 18.25
C GLN A 47 35.09 -11.82 16.92
N TRP A 48 35.55 -13.07 16.80
CA TRP A 48 35.36 -13.86 15.58
C TRP A 48 33.88 -14.10 15.26
N LEU A 49 33.06 -14.45 16.25
CA LEU A 49 31.62 -14.63 16.04
C LEU A 49 30.90 -13.33 15.68
N THR A 50 31.32 -12.20 16.26
CA THR A 50 30.78 -10.89 15.91
C THR A 50 31.07 -10.55 14.44
N ILE A 51 32.28 -10.83 13.94
CA ILE A 51 32.63 -10.65 12.53
C ILE A 51 31.75 -11.51 11.63
N ILE A 52 31.49 -12.77 12.00
CA ILE A 52 30.60 -13.66 11.24
C ILE A 52 29.16 -13.12 11.23
N GLN A 53 28.63 -12.64 12.36
CA GLN A 53 27.31 -11.99 12.41
C GLN A 53 27.24 -10.78 11.48
N LEU A 54 28.26 -9.92 11.46
CA LEU A 54 28.32 -8.75 10.58
C LEU A 54 28.36 -9.16 9.10
N CYS A 55 29.12 -10.19 8.74
CA CYS A 55 29.12 -10.74 7.38
C CYS A 55 27.72 -11.24 6.98
N ILE A 56 27.04 -12.00 7.82
CA ILE A 56 25.68 -12.48 7.54
C ILE A 56 24.69 -11.32 7.45
N ALA A 57 24.78 -10.34 8.35
CA ALA A 57 23.94 -9.14 8.31
C ALA A 57 24.14 -8.34 7.01
N SER A 58 25.38 -8.25 6.49
CA SER A 58 25.66 -7.60 5.21
C SER A 58 25.03 -8.35 4.02
N VAL A 59 25.08 -9.70 4.03
CA VAL A 59 24.44 -10.53 3.01
C VAL A 59 22.91 -10.36 3.06
N LEU A 60 22.31 -10.37 4.26
CA LEU A 60 20.89 -10.09 4.45
C LEU A 60 20.49 -8.71 3.93
N LEU A 61 21.30 -7.68 4.17
CA LEU A 61 21.07 -6.32 3.69
C LEU A 61 21.06 -6.26 2.14
N VAL A 62 22.04 -6.91 1.50
CA VAL A 62 22.12 -6.99 0.03
C VAL A 62 20.91 -7.73 -0.53
N ILE A 63 20.56 -8.89 0.03
CA ILE A 63 19.40 -9.67 -0.41
C ILE A 63 18.12 -8.86 -0.26
N ASN A 64 17.92 -8.17 0.87
CA ASN A 64 16.75 -7.32 1.10
C ASN A 64 16.68 -6.18 0.07
N THR A 65 17.83 -5.57 -0.26
CA THR A 65 17.92 -4.53 -1.28
C THR A 65 17.55 -5.05 -2.67
N VAL A 66 17.98 -6.26 -3.02
CA VAL A 66 17.60 -6.92 -4.28
C VAL A 66 16.10 -7.19 -4.33
N VAL A 67 15.52 -7.76 -3.26
CA VAL A 67 14.07 -8.02 -3.18
C VAL A 67 13.29 -6.72 -3.34
N PHE A 68 13.66 -5.68 -2.59
CA PHE A 68 13.03 -4.36 -2.67
C PHE A 68 13.12 -3.75 -4.07
N SER A 69 14.28 -3.87 -4.73
CA SER A 69 14.48 -3.37 -6.09
C SER A 69 13.56 -4.06 -7.09
N ILE A 70 13.40 -5.39 -6.98
CA ILE A 70 12.49 -6.12 -7.87
C ILE A 70 11.03 -5.76 -7.55
N GLU A 71 10.65 -5.62 -6.27
CA GLU A 71 9.31 -5.14 -5.89
C GLU A 71 9.02 -3.77 -6.51
N ALA A 72 9.97 -2.83 -6.46
CA ALA A 72 9.83 -1.49 -7.02
C ALA A 72 9.63 -1.52 -8.54
N VAL A 73 10.43 -2.30 -9.28
CA VAL A 73 10.28 -2.44 -10.73
C VAL A 73 8.90 -3.04 -11.09
N ARG A 74 8.46 -4.06 -10.34
CA ARG A 74 7.14 -4.67 -10.55
C ARG A 74 6.01 -3.70 -10.29
N LYS A 75 6.08 -2.95 -9.19
CA LYS A 75 5.11 -1.93 -8.84
C LYS A 75 4.92 -0.95 -10.00
N VAL A 76 6.00 -0.41 -10.55
CA VAL A 76 5.96 0.50 -11.70
C VAL A 76 5.29 -0.16 -12.92
N LYS A 77 5.59 -1.43 -13.20
CA LYS A 77 4.98 -2.16 -14.32
C LYS A 77 3.48 -2.37 -14.14
N VAL A 78 3.04 -2.74 -12.94
CA VAL A 78 1.61 -2.90 -12.61
C VAL A 78 0.89 -1.56 -12.74
N GLU A 79 1.45 -0.50 -12.16
CA GLU A 79 0.88 0.85 -12.23
C GLU A 79 0.76 1.35 -13.67
N LYS A 80 1.77 1.11 -14.51
CA LYS A 80 1.74 1.50 -15.93
C LYS A 80 0.64 0.80 -16.71
N ASN A 81 0.54 -0.53 -16.56
CA ASN A 81 -0.51 -1.29 -17.24
C ASN A 81 -1.90 -0.88 -16.76
N LEU A 82 -2.03 -0.64 -15.45
CA LEU A 82 -3.28 -0.21 -14.87
C LEU A 82 -3.70 1.18 -15.34
N ALA A 83 -2.76 2.12 -15.47
CA ALA A 83 -3.02 3.44 -16.04
C ALA A 83 -3.62 3.33 -17.44
N ASN A 84 -3.07 2.46 -18.31
CA ASN A 84 -3.61 2.21 -19.64
C ASN A 84 -5.06 1.70 -19.59
N PHE A 85 -5.37 0.75 -18.70
CA PHE A 85 -6.76 0.27 -18.56
C PHE A 85 -7.71 1.36 -18.06
N ILE A 86 -7.27 2.18 -17.10
CA ILE A 86 -8.07 3.29 -16.57
C ILE A 86 -8.35 4.33 -17.65
N GLU A 87 -7.32 4.71 -18.43
CA GLU A 87 -7.47 5.63 -19.58
C GLU A 87 -8.42 5.08 -20.64
N ALA A 88 -8.37 3.77 -20.91
CA ALA A 88 -9.28 3.09 -21.82
C ALA A 88 -10.68 2.81 -21.21
N LYS A 89 -10.92 3.17 -19.94
CA LYS A 89 -12.15 2.86 -19.18
C LYS A 89 -12.49 1.36 -19.12
N GLN A 90 -11.49 0.49 -19.24
CA GLN A 90 -11.62 -0.97 -19.21
C GLN A 90 -11.48 -1.50 -17.77
N TYR A 91 -12.40 -1.09 -16.88
CA TYR A 91 -12.27 -1.37 -15.45
C TYR A 91 -12.41 -2.85 -15.09
N ASN A 92 -13.30 -3.60 -15.76
CA ASN A 92 -13.45 -5.03 -15.52
C ASN A 92 -12.19 -5.82 -15.92
N ASP A 93 -11.60 -5.48 -17.07
CA ASP A 93 -10.34 -6.09 -17.54
C ASP A 93 -9.19 -5.76 -16.56
N ALA A 94 -9.16 -4.53 -16.03
CA ALA A 94 -8.20 -4.12 -15.00
C ALA A 94 -8.35 -4.93 -13.71
N ILE A 95 -9.59 -5.18 -13.26
CA ILE A 95 -9.88 -5.98 -12.07
C ILE A 95 -9.40 -7.43 -12.28
N GLU A 96 -9.71 -8.03 -13.44
CA GLU A 96 -9.25 -9.38 -13.76
C GLU A 96 -7.71 -9.46 -13.80
N TYR A 97 -7.07 -8.49 -14.47
CA TYR A 97 -5.62 -8.31 -14.48
C TYR A 97 -5.02 -8.28 -13.07
N LEU A 98 -5.59 -7.48 -12.16
CA LEU A 98 -5.11 -7.36 -10.78
C LEU A 98 -5.34 -8.63 -9.95
N ARG A 99 -6.48 -9.31 -10.13
CA ARG A 99 -6.77 -10.60 -9.45
C ARG A 99 -5.80 -11.69 -9.89
N ASN A 100 -5.49 -11.76 -11.19
CA ASN A 100 -4.49 -12.68 -11.73
C ASN A 100 -3.09 -12.38 -11.19
N ILE A 101 -2.75 -11.11 -10.99
CA ILE A 101 -1.48 -10.75 -10.35
C ILE A 101 -1.47 -11.13 -8.88
N ALA A 102 -2.56 -10.89 -8.15
CA ALA A 102 -2.68 -11.21 -6.73
C ALA A 102 -2.57 -12.71 -6.44
N SER A 103 -3.12 -13.56 -7.32
CA SER A 103 -3.03 -15.02 -7.16
C SER A 103 -1.61 -15.57 -7.33
N ILE A 104 -0.76 -14.84 -8.06
CA ILE A 104 0.63 -15.25 -8.35
C ILE A 104 1.64 -14.56 -7.40
N ASN A 105 1.37 -13.32 -6.97
CA ASN A 105 2.31 -12.53 -6.19
C ASN A 105 2.28 -12.86 -4.69
N ARG A 106 3.47 -13.11 -4.14
CA ARG A 106 3.70 -13.32 -2.70
C ARG A 106 4.29 -12.09 -2.00
N PHE A 107 4.32 -10.94 -2.67
CA PHE A 107 4.95 -9.72 -2.18
C PHE A 107 3.96 -8.90 -1.38
N TYR A 108 4.25 -8.69 -0.10
CA TYR A 108 3.37 -7.96 0.80
C TYR A 108 3.05 -6.57 0.26
N ASN A 109 4.06 -5.78 -0.13
CA ASN A 109 3.86 -4.40 -0.60
C ASN A 109 3.05 -4.31 -1.90
N ILE A 110 3.31 -5.22 -2.85
CA ILE A 110 2.56 -5.26 -4.12
C ILE A 110 1.11 -5.66 -3.85
N ASN A 111 0.87 -6.62 -2.95
CA ASN A 111 -0.47 -7.06 -2.61
C ASN A 111 -1.30 -5.93 -1.97
N GLN A 112 -0.68 -5.05 -1.18
CA GLN A 112 -1.37 -3.88 -0.62
C GLN A 112 -1.76 -2.88 -1.71
N ILE A 113 -0.86 -2.58 -2.65
CA ILE A 113 -1.16 -1.69 -3.77
C ILE A 113 -2.29 -2.27 -4.64
N ILE A 114 -2.29 -3.58 -4.86
CA ILE A 114 -3.36 -4.27 -5.59
C ILE A 114 -4.69 -4.12 -4.85
N LEU A 115 -4.73 -4.30 -3.53
CA LEU A 115 -5.95 -4.13 -2.74
C LEU A 115 -6.52 -2.70 -2.85
N TYR A 116 -5.65 -1.68 -2.79
CA TYR A 116 -6.05 -0.30 -3.03
C TYR A 116 -6.69 -0.14 -4.42
N TYR A 117 -6.03 -0.62 -5.47
CA TYR A 117 -6.51 -0.44 -6.83
C TYR A 117 -7.77 -1.24 -7.13
N LEU A 118 -7.92 -2.44 -6.58
CA LEU A 118 -9.17 -3.21 -6.67
C LEU A 118 -10.31 -2.41 -6.03
N GLY A 119 -10.11 -1.88 -4.82
CA GLY A 119 -11.10 -1.02 -4.18
C GLY A 119 -11.45 0.22 -5.01
N TYR A 120 -10.44 0.91 -5.53
CA TYR A 120 -10.61 2.09 -6.38
C TYR A 120 -11.38 1.78 -7.68
N LEU A 121 -11.09 0.67 -8.35
CA LEU A 121 -11.79 0.27 -9.58
C LEU A 121 -13.24 -0.12 -9.32
N GLU A 122 -13.52 -0.82 -8.22
CA GLU A 122 -14.90 -1.15 -7.80
C GLU A 122 -15.69 0.14 -7.50
N LEU A 123 -15.05 1.16 -6.92
CA LEU A 123 -15.70 2.49 -6.76
C LEU A 123 -15.98 3.17 -8.10
N LEU A 124 -15.09 3.06 -9.10
CA LEU A 124 -15.34 3.58 -10.45
C LEU A 124 -16.51 2.87 -11.14
N LEU A 125 -16.79 1.63 -10.78
CA LEU A 125 -17.94 0.84 -11.22
C LEU A 125 -19.19 1.07 -10.36
N ASP A 126 -19.15 2.02 -9.42
CA ASP A 126 -20.22 2.32 -8.46
C ASP A 126 -20.62 1.12 -7.57
N ASN A 127 -19.62 0.31 -7.17
CA ASN A 127 -19.79 -0.86 -6.31
C ASN A 127 -19.12 -0.66 -4.93
N PRO A 128 -19.69 0.18 -4.04
CA PRO A 128 -19.06 0.54 -2.76
C PRO A 128 -18.88 -0.65 -1.82
N THR A 129 -19.81 -1.61 -1.79
CA THR A 129 -19.71 -2.80 -0.93
C THR A 129 -18.47 -3.64 -1.25
N GLN A 130 -18.24 -3.91 -2.53
CA GLN A 130 -17.08 -4.66 -2.97
C GLN A 130 -15.79 -3.86 -2.77
N ALA A 131 -15.85 -2.53 -2.94
CA ALA A 131 -14.72 -1.66 -2.67
C ALA A 131 -14.28 -1.73 -1.20
N ILE A 132 -15.21 -1.61 -0.24
CA ILE A 132 -14.93 -1.76 1.20
C ILE A 132 -14.23 -3.09 1.46
N ALA A 133 -14.74 -4.20 0.91
CA ALA A 133 -14.18 -5.53 1.12
C ALA A 133 -12.70 -5.68 0.66
N TYR A 134 -12.25 -4.87 -0.30
CA TYR A 134 -10.83 -4.79 -0.68
C TYR A 134 -10.05 -3.77 0.16
N LEU A 135 -10.61 -2.59 0.39
CA LEU A 135 -9.95 -1.51 1.12
C LEU A 135 -9.75 -1.83 2.60
N GLU A 136 -10.63 -2.57 3.26
CA GLU A 136 -10.43 -2.99 4.66
C GLU A 136 -9.33 -4.06 4.79
N LYS A 137 -9.12 -4.88 3.75
CA LYS A 137 -8.00 -5.83 3.71
C LYS A 137 -6.66 -5.11 3.56
N PHE A 138 -6.67 -3.87 3.04
CA PHE A 138 -5.51 -3.01 3.05
C PHE A 138 -5.20 -2.66 4.51
N SER A 139 -4.10 -3.19 5.04
CA SER A 139 -3.82 -3.16 6.48
C SER A 139 -3.39 -1.76 6.94
N ILE A 140 -4.32 -0.80 7.02
CA ILE A 140 -4.05 0.63 7.24
C ILE A 140 -3.18 0.88 8.48
N GLU A 141 -3.36 0.11 9.55
CA GLU A 141 -2.57 0.16 10.78
C GLU A 141 -1.10 -0.28 10.58
N LYS A 142 -0.90 -1.35 9.82
CA LYS A 142 0.40 -2.03 9.65
C LYS A 142 1.22 -1.50 8.47
N GLN A 143 0.65 -0.64 7.62
CA GLN A 143 1.37 -0.07 6.48
C GLN A 143 2.38 1.03 6.89
N TYR A 144 3.50 1.04 6.17
CA TYR A 144 4.63 1.96 6.35
C TYR A 144 4.85 2.87 5.14
N LEU A 145 5.86 3.77 5.25
CA LEU A 145 6.25 4.80 4.29
C LEU A 145 6.31 4.40 2.79
N PRO A 146 6.75 3.19 2.38
CA PRO A 146 6.82 2.82 0.96
C PRO A 146 5.48 2.87 0.21
N ASN A 147 4.37 2.78 0.95
CA ASN A 147 3.01 2.84 0.44
C ASN A 147 2.26 4.10 0.89
N ALA A 148 2.96 5.15 1.35
CA ALA A 148 2.35 6.35 1.96
C ALA A 148 1.24 6.97 1.09
N ARG A 149 1.44 7.07 -0.22
CA ARG A 149 0.43 7.56 -1.17
C ARG A 149 -0.85 6.71 -1.12
N TYR A 150 -0.71 5.40 -1.27
CA TYR A 150 -1.83 4.46 -1.29
C TYR A 150 -2.52 4.38 0.05
N LEU A 151 -1.76 4.42 1.14
CA LEU A 151 -2.30 4.47 2.49
C LEU A 151 -3.14 5.74 2.72
N ALA A 152 -2.66 6.91 2.31
CA ALA A 152 -3.42 8.15 2.41
C ALA A 152 -4.72 8.10 1.58
N SER A 153 -4.65 7.58 0.36
CA SER A 153 -5.83 7.41 -0.50
C SER A 153 -6.81 6.37 0.06
N THR A 154 -6.34 5.25 0.59
CA THR A 154 -7.19 4.23 1.24
C THR A 154 -7.90 4.80 2.46
N ILE A 155 -7.18 5.50 3.36
CA ILE A 155 -7.77 6.15 4.53
C ILE A 155 -8.88 7.11 4.09
N PHE A 156 -8.59 7.96 3.10
CA PHE A 156 -9.57 8.91 2.57
C PHE A 156 -10.80 8.22 1.97
N LEU A 157 -10.62 7.21 1.12
CA LEU A 157 -11.73 6.52 0.46
C LEU A 157 -12.62 5.81 1.46
N LEU A 158 -12.03 5.05 2.40
CA LEU A 158 -12.79 4.42 3.49
C LEU A 158 -13.54 5.47 4.29
N TYR A 159 -12.86 6.55 4.69
CA TYR A 159 -13.49 7.63 5.45
C TYR A 159 -14.72 8.19 4.73
N LEU A 160 -14.60 8.50 3.43
CA LEU A 160 -15.70 9.05 2.66
C LEU A 160 -16.85 8.06 2.47
N ILE A 161 -16.56 6.77 2.24
CA ILE A 161 -17.59 5.73 2.09
C ILE A 161 -18.40 5.62 3.39
N HIS A 162 -17.73 5.47 4.54
CA HIS A 162 -18.43 5.33 5.81
C HIS A 162 -19.12 6.64 6.25
N TYR A 163 -18.58 7.80 5.86
CA TYR A 163 -19.24 9.09 6.04
C TYR A 163 -20.58 9.14 5.31
N ASN A 164 -20.60 8.75 4.03
CA ASN A 164 -21.83 8.71 3.23
C ASN A 164 -22.83 7.66 3.73
N ASN A 165 -22.34 6.54 4.25
CA ASN A 165 -23.17 5.48 4.80
C ASN A 165 -23.68 5.77 6.22
N ASN A 166 -23.28 6.89 6.84
CA ASN A 166 -23.56 7.23 8.25
C ASN A 166 -23.10 6.14 9.25
N ASP A 167 -22.01 5.44 8.94
CA ASP A 167 -21.43 4.38 9.77
C ASP A 167 -20.44 4.95 10.79
N SER A 168 -20.99 5.41 11.92
CA SER A 168 -20.22 6.10 12.97
C SER A 168 -19.10 5.24 13.59
N ALA A 169 -19.33 3.94 13.78
CA ALA A 169 -18.35 3.05 14.41
C ALA A 169 -17.12 2.82 13.50
N ALA A 170 -17.35 2.60 12.20
CA ALA A 170 -16.23 2.45 11.26
C ALA A 170 -15.47 3.77 11.07
N LEU A 171 -16.19 4.90 11.02
CA LEU A 171 -15.58 6.23 10.92
C LEU A 171 -14.63 6.53 12.08
N GLU A 172 -15.05 6.25 13.32
CA GLU A 172 -14.22 6.48 14.51
C GLU A 172 -12.90 5.71 14.41
N LYS A 173 -12.96 4.42 14.06
CA LYS A 173 -11.76 3.60 13.87
C LYS A 173 -10.83 4.13 12.79
N ILE A 174 -11.37 4.56 11.64
CA ILE A 174 -10.56 5.14 10.56
C ILE A 174 -9.96 6.48 10.99
N HIS A 175 -10.71 7.27 11.76
CA HIS A 175 -10.27 8.57 12.26
C HIS A 175 -9.08 8.46 13.22
N GLU A 176 -9.08 7.47 14.12
CA GLU A 176 -7.94 7.18 14.99
C GLU A 176 -6.66 6.89 14.18
N VAL A 177 -6.78 6.03 13.16
CA VAL A 177 -5.66 5.70 12.27
C VAL A 177 -5.19 6.93 11.51
N TYR A 178 -6.12 7.76 11.05
CA TYR A 178 -5.84 9.03 10.39
C TYR A 178 -5.02 9.97 11.29
N ILE A 179 -5.47 10.24 12.51
CA ILE A 179 -4.76 11.12 13.46
C ILE A 179 -3.34 10.61 13.71
N ALA A 180 -3.20 9.31 13.96
CA ALA A 180 -1.91 8.70 14.26
C ALA A 180 -0.91 8.83 13.09
N LYS A 181 -1.39 8.78 11.84
CA LYS A 181 -0.52 8.68 10.65
C LYS A 181 -0.38 9.99 9.87
N LYS A 182 -1.30 10.95 9.99
CA LYS A 182 -1.35 12.21 9.22
C LYS A 182 0.02 12.89 9.13
N LYS A 183 0.64 13.17 10.28
CA LYS A 183 1.92 13.89 10.37
C LYS A 183 3.06 13.15 9.66
N VAL A 184 3.11 11.83 9.79
CA VAL A 184 4.16 11.00 9.18
C VAL A 184 3.94 10.91 7.67
N LEU A 185 2.71 10.72 7.21
CA LEU A 185 2.37 10.63 5.79
C LEU A 185 2.64 11.94 5.05
N LEU A 186 2.33 13.09 5.64
CA LEU A 186 2.64 14.40 5.04
C LEU A 186 4.15 14.66 4.91
N LYS A 187 4.96 14.10 5.82
CA LYS A 187 6.43 14.17 5.76
C LYS A 187 7.04 13.17 4.77
N ALA A 188 6.35 12.08 4.47
CA ALA A 188 6.83 10.99 3.63
C ALA A 188 7.08 11.41 2.17
N THR A 189 6.32 12.38 1.68
CA THR A 189 6.38 12.80 0.28
C THR A 189 7.52 13.76 0.00
N ARG A 190 8.49 13.30 -0.80
CA ARG A 190 9.56 14.14 -1.35
C ARG A 190 9.12 14.99 -2.55
N TRP A 191 8.03 14.62 -3.22
CA TRP A 191 7.55 15.28 -4.44
C TRP A 191 6.41 16.24 -4.13
N ALA A 192 6.58 17.52 -4.49
CA ALA A 192 5.61 18.59 -4.20
C ALA A 192 4.19 18.26 -4.70
N ARG A 193 4.05 17.68 -5.90
CA ARG A 193 2.75 17.34 -6.48
C ARG A 193 1.99 16.28 -5.69
N LEU A 194 2.67 15.19 -5.31
CA LEU A 194 2.07 14.13 -4.49
C LEU A 194 1.78 14.61 -3.06
N LYS A 195 2.60 15.53 -2.54
CA LYS A 195 2.37 16.18 -1.26
C LYS A 195 1.08 16.98 -1.27
N ASN A 196 0.86 17.80 -2.31
CA ASN A 196 -0.35 18.61 -2.45
C ASN A 196 -1.60 17.73 -2.55
N GLU A 197 -1.54 16.63 -3.32
CA GLU A 197 -2.65 15.67 -3.40
C GLU A 197 -3.01 15.12 -2.02
N MET A 198 -2.05 14.64 -1.23
CA MET A 198 -2.32 14.13 0.12
C MET A 198 -2.79 15.20 1.09
N VAL A 199 -2.30 16.44 0.95
CA VAL A 199 -2.80 17.57 1.74
C VAL A 199 -4.29 17.76 1.48
N TYR A 200 -4.74 17.78 0.23
CA TYR A 200 -6.16 17.92 -0.09
C TYR A 200 -7.02 16.78 0.47
N LEU A 201 -6.53 15.53 0.41
CA LEU A 201 -7.24 14.39 1.00
C LEU A 201 -7.43 14.55 2.51
N PHE A 202 -6.39 14.96 3.24
CA PHE A 202 -6.46 15.10 4.69
C PHE A 202 -7.22 16.36 5.14
N GLU A 203 -7.07 17.47 4.42
CA GLU A 203 -7.89 18.67 4.65
C GLU A 203 -9.37 18.34 4.45
N THR A 204 -9.72 17.52 3.46
CA THR A 204 -11.10 17.07 3.28
C THR A 204 -11.61 16.34 4.53
N ILE A 205 -10.83 15.40 5.08
CA ILE A 205 -11.20 14.68 6.31
C ILE A 205 -11.37 15.66 7.49
N ASP A 206 -10.47 16.64 7.63
CA ASP A 206 -10.59 17.66 8.68
C ASP A 206 -11.89 18.47 8.54
N PHE A 207 -12.22 18.92 7.32
CA PHE A 207 -13.44 19.67 7.06
C PHE A 207 -14.71 18.84 7.27
N LEU A 208 -14.72 17.56 6.87
CA LEU A 208 -15.83 16.64 7.16
C LEU A 208 -16.07 16.49 8.66
N ASN A 209 -15.00 16.40 9.46
CA ASN A 209 -15.10 16.34 10.93
C ASN A 209 -15.65 17.63 11.53
N ASN A 210 -15.27 18.78 10.97
CA ASN A 210 -15.75 20.09 11.38
C ASN A 210 -17.12 20.45 10.79
N LYS A 211 -17.73 19.54 10.02
CA LYS A 211 -19.01 19.74 9.30
C LYS A 211 -18.97 20.91 8.31
N ASP A 212 -17.78 21.28 7.82
CA ASP A 212 -17.59 22.30 6.78
C ASP A 212 -17.64 21.66 5.39
N MET A 213 -18.85 21.46 4.89
CA MET A 213 -19.09 20.72 3.65
C MET A 213 -18.62 21.48 2.40
N ASN A 214 -18.63 22.81 2.44
CA ASN A 214 -18.20 23.66 1.33
C ASN A 214 -16.70 23.54 1.11
N GLN A 215 -15.92 23.67 2.19
CA GLN A 215 -14.48 23.48 2.12
C GLN A 215 -14.12 22.03 1.79
N ALA A 216 -14.84 21.04 2.35
CA ALA A 216 -14.64 19.64 1.99
C ALA A 216 -14.83 19.40 0.48
N ALA A 217 -15.94 19.88 -0.10
CA ALA A 217 -16.22 19.75 -1.53
C ALA A 217 -15.15 20.45 -2.40
N GLU A 218 -14.71 21.65 -2.02
CA GLU A 218 -13.65 22.37 -2.74
C GLU A 218 -12.34 21.57 -2.79
N LYS A 219 -11.96 20.95 -1.68
CA LYS A 219 -10.73 20.13 -1.59
C LYS A 219 -10.86 18.82 -2.37
N ILE A 220 -12.04 18.20 -2.36
CA ILE A 220 -12.31 17.01 -3.20
C ILE A 220 -12.16 17.34 -4.68
N VAL A 221 -12.69 18.47 -5.14
CA VAL A 221 -12.56 18.90 -6.56
C VAL A 221 -11.10 19.12 -6.95
N LYS A 222 -10.29 19.64 -6.01
CA LYS A 222 -8.84 19.81 -6.20
C LYS A 222 -8.06 18.50 -6.11
N SER A 223 -8.68 17.41 -5.65
CA SER A 223 -8.09 16.07 -5.63
C SER A 223 -8.26 15.36 -6.97
N ARG A 224 -7.40 14.38 -7.29
CA ARG A 224 -7.55 13.56 -8.50
C ARG A 224 -8.64 12.49 -8.41
N LEU A 225 -9.38 12.43 -7.29
CA LEU A 225 -10.39 11.39 -7.04
C LEU A 225 -11.80 11.82 -7.45
N ILE A 226 -11.94 12.99 -8.08
CA ILE A 226 -13.24 13.56 -8.48
C ILE A 226 -14.03 12.65 -9.45
N ASN A 227 -13.36 11.83 -10.25
CA ASN A 227 -13.99 10.97 -11.27
C ASN A 227 -14.65 9.70 -10.69
N ILE A 228 -14.72 9.55 -9.37
CA ILE A 228 -15.40 8.42 -8.73
C ILE A 228 -16.90 8.76 -8.58
N PRO A 229 -17.84 7.94 -9.09
CA PRO A 229 -19.28 8.21 -9.02
C PRO A 229 -19.81 8.59 -7.63
N MET A 230 -19.37 7.90 -6.57
CA MET A 230 -19.76 8.23 -5.19
C MET A 230 -19.26 9.61 -4.74
N VAL A 231 -18.07 10.01 -5.18
CA VAL A 231 -17.49 11.32 -4.88
C VAL A 231 -18.28 12.42 -5.61
N GLU A 232 -18.66 12.17 -6.88
CA GLU A 232 -19.51 13.08 -7.64
C GLU A 232 -20.90 13.26 -7.00
N ARG A 233 -21.54 12.16 -6.55
CA ARG A 233 -22.82 12.22 -5.83
C ARG A 233 -22.70 13.06 -4.56
N PHE A 234 -21.66 12.82 -3.77
CA PHE A 234 -21.38 13.60 -2.55
C PHE A 234 -21.29 15.10 -2.82
N ILE A 235 -20.57 15.51 -3.86
CA ILE A 235 -20.46 16.93 -4.24
C ILE A 235 -21.83 17.47 -4.68
N LYS A 236 -22.54 16.75 -5.57
CA LYS A 236 -23.83 17.20 -6.12
C LYS A 236 -24.91 17.38 -5.05
N GLU A 237 -25.03 16.44 -4.12
CA GLU A 237 -26.03 16.48 -3.03
C GLU A 237 -25.75 17.59 -2.00
N LYS A 238 -24.51 18.07 -1.92
CA LYS A 238 -24.09 19.08 -0.94
C LYS A 238 -23.90 20.48 -1.51
N GLN A 239 -23.79 20.61 -2.83
CA GLN A 239 -23.92 21.91 -3.53
C GLN A 239 -25.39 22.34 -3.73
N SER A 240 -26.33 21.41 -3.58
CA SER A 240 -27.77 21.64 -3.73
C SER A 240 -28.51 21.91 -2.41
N ASN A 241 -27.79 21.91 -1.28
CA ASN A 241 -28.26 22.30 0.05
C ASN A 241 -27.48 23.51 0.56
#